data_AF-A0A963FXT3-F1
#
_entry.id   AF-A0A963FXT3-F1
#
_cell.length_a   1.000
_cell.length_b   1.000
_cell.length_c   1.000
_cell.angle_alpha   90.00
_cell.angle_beta   90.00
_cell.angle_gamma   90.00
#
_symmetry.space_group_name_H-M   'P 1'
#
loop_
_entity.id
_entity.type
_entity.pdbx_description
1 polymer ?
#
loop_
_entity_poly.entity_id
_entity_poly.type
_entity_poly.pdbx_seq_one_letter_code
_entity_poly.pdbx_strand_id
1 'polypeptide(L)'
;DLGFAGKVGSPKLGVVSATKMCRSVMIKGLEAMVIESFTAARAYGVEKEVLASLAETFPGMDWEKQGAYFFQRVIQHGRRRAEEMREVAQTVRDAGLEPWSASGTVERQAEVAGLAEQGLLGERNAPREDWRSDADRLLAACNASFPRKREYIDTDKEAGSPLARG
;
A
#
# COMPACT_ATOMS: atom_id res chain seq x y z
N ASP A 1 8.62 -0.31 38.52
CA ASP A 1 7.66 0.36 37.63
C ASP A 1 7.90 0.00 36.17
N LEU A 2 6.90 -0.60 35.51
CA LEU A 2 7.00 -1.11 34.12
C LEU A 2 6.56 -0.11 33.04
N GLY A 3 6.36 1.18 33.36
CA GLY A 3 6.20 2.25 32.35
C GLY A 3 5.02 2.09 31.38
N PHE A 4 4.00 1.28 31.68
CA PHE A 4 2.88 1.06 30.78
C PHE A 4 1.92 2.26 30.76
N ALA A 5 1.90 2.98 29.64
CA ALA A 5 0.88 3.98 29.32
C ALA A 5 -0.40 3.32 28.74
N GLY A 6 -0.99 2.38 29.49
CA GLY A 6 -2.24 1.72 29.10
C GLY A 6 -3.45 2.63 29.33
N LYS A 7 -4.16 3.03 28.27
CA LYS A 7 -5.47 3.66 28.40
C LYS A 7 -6.53 2.56 28.57
N VAL A 8 -7.33 2.64 29.63
CA VAL A 8 -8.46 1.72 29.89
C VAL A 8 -9.50 1.88 28.79
N GLY A 9 -9.72 0.81 28.01
CA GLY A 9 -10.76 0.75 26.99
C GLY A 9 -12.16 0.50 27.59
N SER A 10 -13.19 0.53 26.73
CA SER A 10 -14.56 0.20 27.15
C SER A 10 -14.63 -1.17 27.85
N PRO A 11 -15.34 -1.31 28.98
CA PRO A 11 -15.49 -2.58 29.71
C PRO A 11 -16.22 -3.67 28.91
N LYS A 12 -16.81 -3.33 27.75
CA LYS A 12 -17.31 -4.31 26.80
C LYS A 12 -16.14 -4.84 25.96
N LEU A 13 -15.61 -6.01 26.34
CA LEU A 13 -14.47 -6.68 25.70
C LEU A 13 -14.51 -6.69 24.15
N GLY A 14 -15.71 -6.76 23.54
CA GLY A 14 -15.88 -6.72 22.08
C GLY A 14 -15.60 -5.36 21.43
N VAL A 15 -15.79 -4.23 22.13
CA VAL A 15 -15.68 -2.87 21.54
C VAL A 15 -14.23 -2.50 21.25
N VAL A 16 -13.31 -2.86 22.15
CA VAL A 16 -11.88 -2.57 21.95
C VAL A 16 -11.32 -3.39 20.79
N SER A 17 -11.70 -4.67 20.68
CA SER A 17 -11.32 -5.52 19.55
C SER A 17 -11.88 -4.98 18.23
N ALA A 18 -13.19 -4.71 18.17
CA ALA A 18 -13.84 -4.15 16.98
C ALA A 18 -13.20 -2.82 16.53
N THR A 19 -12.86 -1.92 17.47
CA THR A 19 -12.18 -0.66 17.16
C THR A 19 -10.85 -0.89 16.44
N LYS A 20 -10.05 -1.86 16.92
CA LYS A 20 -8.76 -2.21 16.31
C LYS A 20 -8.94 -2.85 14.93
N MET A 21 -9.96 -3.69 14.77
CA MET A 21 -10.25 -4.35 13.49
C MET A 21 -10.74 -3.35 12.44
N CYS A 22 -11.67 -2.46 12.78
CA CYS A 22 -12.14 -1.40 11.89
C CYS A 22 -10.99 -0.45 11.49
N ARG A 23 -10.14 -0.05 12.45
CA ARG A 23 -8.96 0.77 12.13
C ARG A 23 -7.99 0.05 11.20
N SER A 24 -7.88 -1.28 11.30
CA SER A 24 -6.99 -2.06 10.45
C SER A 24 -7.41 -2.01 8.99
N VAL A 25 -8.71 -1.96 8.69
CA VAL A 25 -9.21 -1.74 7.31
C VAL A 25 -8.57 -0.49 6.71
N MET A 26 -8.58 0.62 7.44
CA MET A 26 -8.02 1.89 6.96
C MET A 26 -6.49 1.84 6.83
N ILE A 27 -5.78 1.44 7.90
CA ILE A 27 -4.32 1.56 7.93
C ILE A 27 -3.64 0.55 7.00
N LYS A 28 -4.05 -0.72 7.04
CA LYS A 28 -3.48 -1.75 6.17
C LYS A 28 -4.01 -1.65 4.74
N GLY A 29 -5.26 -1.22 4.58
CA GLY A 29 -5.81 -0.89 3.27
C GLY A 29 -5.01 0.22 2.58
N LEU A 30 -4.68 1.29 3.31
CA LEU A 30 -3.84 2.37 2.77
C LEU A 30 -2.45 1.88 2.35
N GLU A 31 -1.81 1.00 3.14
CA GLU A 31 -0.54 0.37 2.75
C GLU A 31 -0.66 -0.37 1.40
N ALA A 32 -1.71 -1.19 1.24
CA ALA A 32 -1.93 -1.94 0.00
C ALA A 32 -2.25 -1.03 -1.18
N MET A 33 -3.11 -0.02 -0.98
CA MET A 33 -3.46 0.97 -2.01
C MET A 33 -2.24 1.77 -2.48
N VAL A 34 -1.37 2.18 -1.55
CA VAL A 34 -0.14 2.91 -1.91
C VAL A 34 0.80 2.02 -2.72
N ILE A 35 1.02 0.78 -2.30
CA ILE A 35 1.86 -0.16 -3.06
C ILE A 35 1.31 -0.35 -4.48
N GLU A 36 0.00 -0.57 -4.61
CA GLU A 36 -0.64 -0.76 -5.91
C GLU A 36 -0.57 0.50 -6.78
N SER A 37 -1.01 1.64 -6.25
CA SER A 37 -1.06 2.91 -6.97
C SER A 37 0.33 3.37 -7.39
N PHE A 38 1.31 3.34 -6.49
CA PHE A 38 2.66 3.83 -6.77
C PHE A 38 3.38 2.91 -7.76
N THR A 39 3.21 1.60 -7.63
CA THR A 39 3.78 0.64 -8.58
C THR A 39 3.16 0.80 -9.97
N ALA A 40 1.83 0.98 -10.05
CA ALA A 40 1.16 1.23 -11.32
C ALA A 40 1.60 2.56 -11.94
N ALA A 41 1.63 3.64 -11.16
CA ALA A 41 2.07 4.95 -11.61
C ALA A 41 3.52 4.90 -12.15
N ARG A 42 4.41 4.20 -11.43
CA ARG A 42 5.79 3.93 -11.87
C ARG A 42 5.84 3.14 -13.18
N ALA A 43 4.93 2.18 -13.35
CA ALA A 43 4.83 1.37 -14.56
C ALA A 43 4.41 2.17 -15.81
N TYR A 44 3.67 3.27 -15.61
CA TYR A 44 3.20 4.20 -16.64
C TYR A 44 4.03 5.49 -16.74
N GLY A 45 4.99 5.70 -15.82
CA GLY A 45 5.83 6.90 -15.79
C GLY A 45 5.13 8.17 -15.29
N VAL A 46 4.05 8.02 -14.53
CA VAL A 46 3.20 9.14 -14.04
C VAL A 46 3.28 9.31 -12.52
N GLU A 47 4.30 8.75 -11.86
CA GLU A 47 4.38 8.79 -10.40
C GLU A 47 4.51 10.20 -9.82
N LYS A 48 5.09 11.14 -10.57
CA LYS A 48 5.26 12.53 -10.10
C LYS A 48 3.92 13.25 -10.03
N GLU A 49 3.11 13.10 -11.06
CA GLU A 49 1.77 13.68 -11.18
C GLU A 49 0.84 13.08 -10.13
N VAL A 50 0.90 11.76 -9.93
CA VAL A 50 0.14 11.06 -8.88
C VAL A 50 0.54 11.56 -7.49
N LEU A 51 1.83 11.67 -7.19
CA LEU A 51 2.30 12.16 -5.89
C LEU A 51 1.90 13.63 -5.66
N ALA A 52 2.01 14.48 -6.67
CA ALA A 52 1.58 15.88 -6.58
C ALA A 52 0.08 15.98 -6.27
N SER A 53 -0.76 15.23 -7.01
CA SER A 53 -2.21 15.20 -6.79
C SER A 53 -2.58 14.71 -5.39
N LEU A 54 -1.88 13.69 -4.88
CA LEU A 54 -2.10 13.19 -3.51
C LEU A 54 -1.67 14.21 -2.46
N ALA A 55 -0.60 14.96 -2.70
CA ALA A 55 -0.14 16.02 -1.79
C ALA A 55 -1.13 17.21 -1.74
N GLU A 56 -1.76 17.56 -2.86
CA GLU A 56 -2.83 18.56 -2.88
C GLU A 56 -4.05 18.11 -2.08
N THR A 57 -4.43 16.84 -2.21
CA THR A 57 -5.60 16.27 -1.52
C THR A 57 -5.33 16.07 -0.02
N PHE A 58 -4.12 15.64 0.33
CA PHE A 58 -3.71 15.31 1.70
C PHE A 58 -2.38 15.99 2.05
N PRO A 59 -2.37 17.32 2.24
CA PRO A 59 -1.13 18.10 2.41
C PRO A 59 -0.38 17.80 3.71
N GLY A 60 -1.02 17.15 4.68
CA GLY A 60 -0.37 16.72 5.93
C GLY A 60 0.45 15.43 5.81
N MET A 61 0.47 14.78 4.64
CA MET A 61 1.17 13.51 4.43
C MET A 61 2.39 13.69 3.52
N ASP A 62 3.55 13.30 4.03
CA ASP A 62 4.77 13.18 3.23
C ASP A 62 4.69 11.86 2.44
N TRP A 63 4.15 11.91 1.23
CA TRP A 63 3.88 10.72 0.41
C TRP A 63 5.12 9.94 0.00
N GLU A 64 6.26 10.61 -0.15
CA GLU A 64 7.53 9.94 -0.46
C GLU A 64 7.98 9.08 0.73
N LYS A 65 8.03 9.67 1.94
CA LYS A 65 8.35 8.91 3.15
C LYS A 65 7.31 7.85 3.46
N GLN A 66 6.04 8.17 3.24
CA GLN A 66 4.94 7.27 3.54
C GLN A 66 4.96 6.04 2.62
N GLY A 67 5.26 6.24 1.33
CA GLY A 67 5.48 5.18 0.37
C GLY A 67 6.61 4.26 0.81
N ALA A 68 7.80 4.81 1.07
CA ALA A 68 8.96 4.03 1.50
C ALA A 68 8.66 3.21 2.77
N TYR A 69 8.00 3.83 3.75
CA TYR A 69 7.59 3.16 4.98
C TYR A 69 6.59 2.03 4.74
N PHE A 70 5.58 2.22 3.88
CA PHE A 70 4.58 1.18 3.60
C PHE A 70 5.18 0.00 2.84
N PHE A 71 6.00 0.24 1.82
CA PHE A 71 6.75 -0.82 1.14
C PHE A 71 7.61 -1.60 2.13
N GLN A 72 8.38 -0.92 2.99
CA GLN A 72 9.17 -1.57 4.02
C GLN A 72 8.34 -2.47 4.94
N ARG A 73 7.22 -1.96 5.45
CA ARG A 73 6.36 -2.69 6.39
C ARG A 73 5.76 -3.94 5.76
N VAL A 74 5.34 -3.88 4.50
CA VAL A 74 4.73 -5.02 3.82
C VAL A 74 5.79 -6.02 3.37
N ILE A 75 6.97 -5.59 2.93
CA ILE A 75 8.06 -6.52 2.60
C ILE A 75 8.58 -7.25 3.85
N GLN A 76 8.72 -6.53 4.97
CA GLN A 76 9.17 -7.12 6.24
C GLN A 76 8.14 -8.06 6.85
N HIS A 77 6.85 -7.70 6.81
CA HIS A 77 5.84 -8.38 7.63
C HIS A 77 4.61 -8.87 6.86
N GLY A 78 4.60 -8.81 5.53
CA GLY A 78 3.42 -9.05 4.69
C GLY A 78 2.66 -10.34 5.00
N ARG A 79 3.36 -11.45 5.25
CA ARG A 79 2.75 -12.75 5.60
C ARG A 79 1.82 -12.63 6.81
N ARG A 80 2.37 -12.13 7.93
CA ARG A 80 1.62 -11.89 9.16
C ARG A 80 0.53 -10.83 8.96
N ARG A 81 0.82 -9.76 8.21
CA ARG A 81 -0.16 -8.68 7.98
C ARG A 81 -1.37 -9.20 7.18
N ALA A 82 -1.15 -10.04 6.19
CA ALA A 82 -2.20 -10.69 5.41
C ALA A 82 -3.04 -11.63 6.29
N GLU A 83 -2.42 -12.41 7.19
CA GLU A 83 -3.13 -13.23 8.18
C GLU A 83 -4.03 -12.38 9.09
N GLU A 84 -3.49 -11.29 9.65
CA GLU A 84 -4.28 -10.34 10.45
C GLU A 84 -5.42 -9.71 9.63
N MET A 85 -5.24 -9.50 8.32
CA MET A 85 -6.30 -8.96 7.46
C MET A 85 -7.39 -9.96 7.10
N ARG A 86 -7.13 -11.28 7.16
CA ARG A 86 -8.19 -12.30 7.04
C ARG A 86 -9.16 -12.23 8.21
N GLU A 87 -8.66 -12.02 9.42
CA GLU A 87 -9.50 -11.78 10.61
C GLU A 87 -10.29 -10.47 10.49
N VAL A 88 -9.68 -9.42 9.92
CA VAL A 88 -10.37 -8.14 9.66
C VAL A 88 -11.48 -8.32 8.62
N ALA A 89 -11.23 -9.07 7.55
CA ALA A 89 -12.26 -9.39 6.56
C ALA A 89 -13.42 -10.15 7.20
N GLN A 90 -13.15 -11.11 8.08
CA GLN A 90 -14.20 -11.80 8.84
C GLN A 90 -14.99 -10.83 9.73
N THR A 91 -14.31 -9.91 10.43
CA THR A 91 -14.98 -8.89 11.27
C THR A 91 -15.94 -8.02 10.45
N VAL A 92 -15.56 -7.66 9.21
CA VAL A 92 -16.42 -6.89 8.30
C VAL A 92 -17.63 -7.72 7.84
N ARG A 93 -17.44 -9.03 7.59
CA ARG A 93 -18.56 -9.97 7.30
C ARG A 93 -19.51 -10.10 8.47
N ASP A 94 -18.99 -10.19 9.69
CA ASP A 94 -19.79 -10.29 10.91
C ASP A 94 -20.64 -9.02 11.14
N ALA A 95 -20.20 -7.87 10.60
CA ALA A 95 -20.98 -6.63 10.55
C ALA A 95 -22.02 -6.59 9.41
N GLY A 96 -22.15 -7.65 8.60
CA GLY A 96 -23.10 -7.76 7.50
C GLY A 96 -22.63 -7.13 6.19
N LEU A 97 -21.33 -6.84 6.04
CA LEU A 97 -20.77 -6.18 4.86
C LEU A 97 -19.86 -7.14 4.06
N GLU A 98 -19.82 -6.97 2.75
CA GLU A 98 -18.80 -7.64 1.92
C GLU A 98 -17.44 -6.94 2.08
N PRO A 99 -16.36 -7.64 2.48
CA PRO A 99 -15.08 -7.06 2.85
C PRO A 99 -14.18 -6.72 1.64
N TRP A 100 -14.65 -5.90 0.69
CA TRP A 100 -13.90 -5.57 -0.53
C TRP A 100 -12.47 -5.09 -0.27
N SER A 101 -12.31 -4.05 0.56
CA SER A 101 -11.00 -3.48 0.86
C SER A 101 -10.12 -4.43 1.65
N ALA A 102 -10.68 -5.13 2.64
CA ALA A 102 -9.90 -6.02 3.49
C ALA A 102 -9.40 -7.25 2.71
N SER A 103 -10.25 -7.85 1.88
CA SER A 103 -9.87 -8.97 1.01
C SER A 103 -8.80 -8.58 0.01
N GLY A 104 -8.95 -7.45 -0.70
CA GLY A 104 -7.91 -6.95 -1.61
C GLY A 104 -6.56 -6.68 -0.90
N THR A 105 -6.62 -6.19 0.34
CA THR A 105 -5.43 -6.00 1.17
C THR A 105 -4.74 -7.32 1.51
N VAL A 106 -5.50 -8.39 1.81
CA VAL A 106 -4.94 -9.73 2.04
C VAL A 106 -4.13 -10.18 0.83
N GLU A 107 -4.71 -10.09 -0.36
CA GLU A 107 -4.06 -10.52 -1.60
C GLU A 107 -2.77 -9.75 -1.86
N ARG A 108 -2.83 -8.41 -1.80
CA ARG A 108 -1.65 -7.57 -2.03
C ARG A 108 -0.52 -7.85 -1.04
N GLN A 109 -0.84 -8.00 0.26
CA GLN A 109 0.17 -8.25 1.28
C GLN A 109 0.73 -9.68 1.21
N ALA A 110 -0.08 -10.66 0.81
CA ALA A 110 0.36 -12.03 0.61
C ALA A 110 1.26 -12.18 -0.62
N GLU A 111 0.93 -11.50 -1.73
CA GLU A 111 1.75 -11.45 -2.94
C GLU A 111 3.14 -10.88 -2.64
N VAL A 112 3.20 -9.67 -2.05
CA VAL A 112 4.47 -9.01 -1.69
C VAL A 112 5.29 -9.88 -0.73
N ALA A 113 4.64 -10.55 0.23
CA ALA A 113 5.33 -11.48 1.12
C ALA A 113 5.93 -12.68 0.37
N GLY A 114 5.18 -13.28 -0.56
CA GLY A 114 5.67 -14.40 -1.35
C GLY A 114 6.88 -14.01 -2.21
N LEU A 115 6.89 -12.81 -2.79
CA LEU A 115 8.03 -12.29 -3.55
C LEU A 115 9.24 -11.98 -2.67
N ALA A 116 9.01 -11.44 -1.47
CA ALA A 116 10.07 -11.18 -0.50
C ALA A 116 10.71 -12.49 0.01
N GLU A 117 9.92 -13.53 0.26
CA GLU A 117 10.38 -14.87 0.67
C GLU A 117 11.23 -15.54 -0.42
N GLN A 118 10.96 -15.24 -1.69
CA GLN A 118 11.78 -15.66 -2.84
C GLN A 118 13.04 -14.80 -3.05
N GLY A 119 13.25 -13.77 -2.25
CA GLY A 119 14.39 -12.84 -2.38
C GLY A 119 14.26 -11.83 -3.52
N LEU A 120 13.10 -11.76 -4.19
CA LEU A 120 12.90 -10.90 -5.36
C LEU A 120 12.76 -9.41 -4.99
N LEU A 121 12.47 -9.10 -3.73
CA LEU A 121 12.33 -7.73 -3.22
C LEU A 121 13.55 -7.27 -2.39
N GLY A 122 14.69 -7.91 -2.61
CA GLY A 122 15.94 -7.64 -1.89
C GLY A 122 15.93 -8.17 -0.46
N GLU A 123 16.92 -7.74 0.32
CA GLU A 123 17.01 -8.15 1.73
C GLU A 123 15.80 -7.64 2.52
N ARG A 124 15.14 -8.57 3.21
CA ARG A 124 13.89 -8.33 3.91
C ARG A 124 13.98 -7.19 4.93
N ASN A 125 15.09 -7.12 5.67
CA ASN A 125 15.28 -6.18 6.78
C ASN A 125 16.14 -4.96 6.42
N ALA A 126 16.56 -4.81 5.16
CA ALA A 126 17.30 -3.63 4.74
C ALA A 126 16.44 -2.37 4.89
N PRO A 127 17.04 -1.22 5.28
CA PRO A 127 16.35 0.05 5.27
C PRO A 127 15.93 0.42 3.85
N ARG A 128 14.76 1.05 3.73
CA ARG A 128 14.20 1.48 2.44
C ARG A 128 13.94 2.97 2.50
N GLU A 129 14.73 3.72 1.73
CA GLU A 129 14.62 5.18 1.65
C GLU A 129 13.80 5.64 0.43
N ASP A 130 13.81 4.86 -0.65
CA ASP A 130 13.09 5.14 -1.89
C ASP A 130 12.23 3.94 -2.29
N TRP A 131 10.91 4.17 -2.34
CA TRP A 131 9.94 3.15 -2.72
C TRP A 131 10.04 2.76 -4.20
N ARG A 132 10.61 3.60 -5.07
CA ARG A 132 10.70 3.33 -6.52
C ARG A 132 11.52 2.09 -6.81
N SER A 133 12.61 1.88 -6.07
CA SER A 133 13.43 0.67 -6.19
C SER A 133 12.63 -0.61 -5.90
N ASP A 134 11.65 -0.54 -5.00
CA ASP A 134 10.82 -1.67 -4.64
C ASP A 134 9.66 -1.87 -5.61
N ALA A 135 9.07 -0.78 -6.09
CA ALA A 135 8.12 -0.80 -7.19
C ALA A 135 8.76 -1.42 -8.45
N ASP A 136 9.99 -1.05 -8.80
CA ASP A 136 10.71 -1.57 -9.95
C ASP A 136 10.98 -3.09 -9.81
N ARG A 137 11.34 -3.56 -8.60
CA ARG A 137 11.46 -5.00 -8.29
C ARG A 137 10.13 -5.74 -8.40
N LEU A 138 9.05 -5.14 -7.89
CA LEU A 138 7.71 -5.71 -7.97
C LEU A 138 7.26 -5.85 -9.43
N LEU A 139 7.46 -4.80 -10.25
CA LEU A 139 7.20 -4.83 -11.69
C LEU A 139 8.03 -5.90 -12.41
N ALA A 140 9.31 -6.04 -12.08
CA ALA A 140 10.18 -7.06 -12.66
C ALA A 140 9.66 -8.48 -12.36
N ALA A 141 9.24 -8.73 -11.10
CA ALA A 141 8.66 -10.00 -10.70
C ALA A 141 7.33 -10.29 -11.41
N CYS A 142 6.44 -9.30 -11.54
CA CYS A 142 5.16 -9.48 -12.25
C CYS A 142 5.35 -9.71 -13.76
N ASN A 143 6.27 -8.99 -14.42
CA ASN A 143 6.54 -9.16 -15.85
C ASN A 143 7.09 -10.56 -16.18
N ALA A 144 7.80 -11.20 -15.25
CA ALA A 144 8.26 -12.58 -15.40
C ALA A 144 7.08 -13.57 -15.40
N SER A 145 6.00 -13.26 -14.68
CA SER A 145 4.78 -14.08 -14.62
C SER A 145 3.77 -13.72 -15.73
N PHE A 146 3.70 -12.46 -16.15
CA PHE A 146 2.77 -11.95 -17.16
C PHE A 146 3.43 -10.86 -18.02
N PRO A 147 3.99 -11.17 -19.20
CA PRO A 147 4.68 -10.18 -20.03
C PRO A 147 3.72 -9.07 -20.50
N ARG A 148 4.02 -7.81 -20.15
CA ARG A 148 3.25 -6.64 -20.58
C ARG A 148 3.34 -6.42 -22.10
N LYS A 149 2.20 -6.15 -22.75
CA LYS A 149 2.17 -5.51 -24.08
C LYS A 149 2.53 -4.03 -23.89
N ARG A 150 3.72 -3.60 -24.34
CA ARG A 150 4.11 -2.19 -24.30
C ARG A 150 3.35 -1.40 -25.37
N GLU A 151 2.30 -0.71 -24.99
CA GLU A 151 1.87 0.53 -25.66
C GLU A 151 1.29 1.49 -24.61
N TYR A 152 2.05 2.52 -24.25
CA TYR A 152 1.47 3.80 -23.81
C TYR A 152 2.38 4.95 -24.22
N ILE A 153 1.73 6.06 -24.55
CA ILE A 153 2.13 7.16 -25.41
C ILE A 153 3.04 8.14 -24.67
N ASP A 154 4.09 8.57 -25.36
CA ASP A 154 4.99 9.66 -24.98
C ASP A 154 4.20 10.98 -24.89
N THR A 155 3.88 11.42 -23.67
CA THR A 155 3.18 12.69 -23.43
C THR A 155 4.10 13.91 -23.60
N ASP A 156 5.40 13.74 -23.86
CA ASP A 156 6.31 14.87 -24.12
C ASP A 156 6.24 15.37 -25.58
N LYS A 157 5.40 14.76 -26.44
CA LYS A 157 5.18 15.22 -27.83
C LYS A 157 4.00 16.16 -28.06
N GLU A 158 3.19 16.48 -27.05
CA GLU A 158 2.09 17.46 -27.16
C GLU A 158 2.26 18.70 -26.27
N ALA A 159 3.50 19.10 -25.96
CA ALA A 159 3.80 20.46 -25.50
C ALA A 159 3.64 21.45 -26.68
N GLY A 160 2.40 21.65 -27.11
CA GLY A 160 2.03 22.45 -28.26
C GLY A 160 0.54 22.75 -28.31
N SER A 161 -0.06 23.22 -27.21
CA SER A 161 -1.37 23.87 -27.29
C SER A 161 -1.56 24.94 -26.19
N PRO A 162 -1.98 26.17 -26.53
CA PRO A 162 -1.93 27.33 -25.66
C PRO A 162 -3.22 27.47 -24.84
N LEU A 163 -3.14 27.17 -23.55
CA LEU A 163 -4.12 27.68 -22.58
C LEU A 163 -3.39 28.41 -21.45
N ALA A 164 -2.76 29.50 -21.85
CA ALA A 164 -2.47 30.65 -21.01
C ALA A 164 -3.08 31.87 -21.70
N ARG A 165 -4.37 32.12 -21.45
CA ARG A 165 -5.07 33.41 -21.47
C ARG A 165 -6.59 33.18 -21.45
N GLY A 166 -7.24 33.70 -20.40
CA GLY A 166 -8.69 33.70 -20.18
C GLY A 166 -8.96 33.97 -18.71
#